data_AF-A0A7S2L4G2-F1
#
_entry.id   AF-A0A7S2L4G2-F1
#
_cell.length_a   1.000
_cell.length_b   1.000
_cell.length_c   1.000
_cell.angle_alpha   90.00
_cell.angle_beta   90.00
_cell.angle_gamma   90.00
#
_symmetry.space_group_name_H-M   'P 1'
#
loop_
_entity.id
_entity.type
_entity.pdbx_description
1 polymer ?
#
loop_
_entity_poly.entity_id
_entity_poly.type
_entity_poly.pdbx_seq_one_letter_code
_entity_poly.pdbx_strand_id
1 'polypeptide(L)'
;GYGGIKALEFVNQILSSGVGVTSGSYGFPLLYDLLVGSVPLKLHPNDSSHNWARLLIRLLPVADYSSKKSEMSVLRLLSENEGLSNHPHIPKFEIDNAVAKFKGMFQGKDAVSRLLDNLHSFFKKDDLKSLVVWPGKETEYKVTNTISLKPAQVLSPPP
;
A
#
# COMPACT_ATOMS: atom_id res chain seq x y z
N GLY A 1 10.91 -3.83 13.91
CA GLY A 1 10.92 -3.73 12.44
C GLY A 1 11.23 -5.08 11.85
N TYR A 2 10.62 -5.39 10.71
CA TYR A 2 10.89 -6.62 9.97
C TYR A 2 12.04 -6.33 9.00
N GLY A 3 13.21 -6.94 9.25
CA GLY A 3 14.44 -6.73 8.48
C GLY A 3 15.01 -8.04 7.95
N GLY A 4 15.52 -8.05 6.72
CA GLY A 4 16.18 -9.21 6.12
C GLY A 4 15.25 -10.42 6.01
N ILE A 5 15.71 -11.60 6.45
CA ILE A 5 14.93 -12.85 6.34
C ILE A 5 13.56 -12.75 7.04
N LYS A 6 13.47 -12.06 8.17
CA LYS A 6 12.19 -11.87 8.88
C LYS A 6 11.20 -11.02 8.08
N ALA A 7 11.68 -10.07 7.28
CA ALA A 7 10.83 -9.32 6.34
C ALA A 7 10.30 -10.23 5.25
N LEU A 8 11.15 -11.12 4.72
CA LEU A 8 10.74 -12.07 3.69
C LEU A 8 9.72 -13.07 4.20
N GLU A 9 9.92 -13.62 5.40
CA GLU A 9 8.96 -14.52 6.06
C GLU A 9 7.61 -13.83 6.27
N PHE A 10 7.62 -12.58 6.75
CA PHE A 10 6.41 -11.80 6.94
C PHE A 10 5.67 -11.55 5.61
N VAL A 11 6.39 -11.16 4.56
CA VAL A 11 5.80 -10.99 3.22
C VAL A 11 5.24 -12.32 2.71
N ASN A 12 5.98 -13.42 2.84
CA ASN A 12 5.49 -14.74 2.42
C ASN A 12 4.21 -15.15 3.17
N GLN A 13 4.12 -14.84 4.46
CA GLN A 13 2.93 -15.09 5.26
C GLN A 13 1.74 -14.27 4.78
N ILE A 14 1.94 -12.98 4.47
CA ILE A 14 0.91 -12.11 3.90
C ILE A 14 0.40 -12.71 2.57
N LEU A 15 1.33 -13.04 1.67
CA LEU A 15 1.00 -13.56 0.34
C LEU A 15 0.26 -14.92 0.42
N SER A 16 0.68 -15.79 1.33
CA SER A 16 0.06 -17.11 1.52
C SER A 16 -1.35 -17.00 2.10
N SER A 17 -1.61 -15.98 2.92
CA SER A 17 -2.91 -15.78 3.57
C SER A 17 -3.89 -14.97 2.72
N GLY A 18 -3.37 -14.20 1.75
CA GLY A 18 -4.12 -13.24 0.96
C GLY A 18 -4.21 -11.87 1.62
N VAL A 19 -4.19 -10.83 0.77
CA VAL A 19 -4.38 -9.42 1.16
C VAL A 19 -5.82 -9.04 0.82
N GLY A 20 -6.47 -8.27 1.70
CA GLY A 20 -7.82 -7.76 1.44
C GLY A 20 -8.09 -6.53 2.28
N VAL A 21 -8.77 -5.51 1.73
CA VAL A 21 -8.93 -4.20 2.39
C VAL A 21 -9.61 -4.34 3.76
N THR A 22 -10.60 -5.22 3.87
CA THR A 22 -11.32 -5.50 5.12
C THR A 22 -10.76 -6.69 5.91
N SER A 23 -9.60 -7.23 5.52
CA SER A 23 -8.95 -8.32 6.23
C SER A 23 -8.54 -7.88 7.64
N GLY A 24 -8.86 -8.69 8.65
CA GLY A 24 -8.47 -8.42 10.03
C GLY A 24 -6.96 -8.53 10.28
N SER A 25 -6.26 -9.33 9.47
CA SER A 25 -4.82 -9.60 9.63
C SER A 25 -3.95 -8.77 8.68
N TYR A 26 -4.38 -8.62 7.41
CA TYR A 26 -3.59 -7.99 6.35
C TYR A 26 -4.44 -7.01 5.52
N GLY A 27 -5.18 -6.16 6.22
CA GLY A 27 -6.07 -5.17 5.62
C GLY A 27 -5.60 -3.74 5.70
N PHE A 28 -6.56 -2.82 5.60
CA PHE A 28 -6.30 -1.39 5.49
C PHE A 28 -5.28 -0.84 6.51
N PRO A 29 -5.33 -1.15 7.83
CA PRO A 29 -4.38 -0.60 8.79
C PRO A 29 -2.91 -0.94 8.45
N LEU A 30 -2.63 -2.20 8.08
CA LEU A 30 -1.27 -2.61 7.73
C LEU A 30 -0.80 -1.92 6.44
N LEU A 31 -1.65 -1.90 5.40
CA LEU A 31 -1.31 -1.26 4.13
C LEU A 31 -1.08 0.24 4.30
N TYR A 32 -1.88 0.89 5.13
CA TYR A 32 -1.74 2.28 5.51
C TYR A 32 -0.41 2.55 6.23
N ASP A 33 -0.11 1.80 7.29
CA ASP A 33 1.11 1.96 8.09
C ASP A 33 2.38 1.71 7.28
N LEU A 34 2.34 0.82 6.29
CA LEU A 34 3.44 0.62 5.34
C LEU A 34 3.59 1.81 4.38
N LEU A 35 2.50 2.39 3.88
CA LEU A 35 2.53 3.58 3.01
C LEU A 35 3.12 4.79 3.72
N VAL A 36 2.73 5.05 4.97
CA VAL A 36 3.22 6.22 5.74
C VAL A 36 4.53 5.94 6.50
N GLY A 37 5.10 4.74 6.34
CA GLY A 37 6.37 4.38 6.95
C GLY A 37 6.34 4.17 8.47
N SER A 38 5.16 4.04 9.08
CA SER A 38 5.00 3.70 10.50
C SER A 38 5.58 2.32 10.83
N VAL A 39 5.47 1.37 9.89
CA VAL A 39 6.02 0.03 10.03
C VAL A 39 7.25 -0.13 9.12
N PRO A 40 8.46 -0.26 9.68
CA PRO A 40 9.65 -0.52 8.89
C PRO A 40 9.66 -1.98 8.44
N LEU A 41 9.31 -2.18 7.18
CA LEU A 41 9.46 -3.42 6.42
C LEU A 41 10.54 -3.19 5.35
N LYS A 42 11.69 -3.88 5.50
CA LYS A 42 12.84 -3.75 4.61
C LYS A 42 13.53 -5.10 4.41
N LEU A 43 13.61 -5.58 3.18
CA LEU A 43 14.44 -6.74 2.84
C LEU A 43 15.90 -6.27 2.68
N HIS A 44 16.09 -5.17 1.96
CA HIS A 44 17.35 -4.48 1.75
C HIS A 44 17.37 -3.12 2.47
N PRO A 45 18.53 -2.59 2.94
CA PRO A 45 18.59 -1.30 3.64
C PRO A 45 17.98 -0.12 2.89
N ASN A 46 18.09 -0.14 1.56
CA ASN A 46 17.56 0.89 0.66
C ASN A 46 16.09 0.68 0.29
N ASP A 47 15.43 -0.36 0.81
CA ASP A 47 14.01 -0.56 0.56
C ASP A 47 13.18 0.52 1.26
N SER A 48 12.09 0.90 0.59
CA SER A 48 11.03 1.72 1.17
C SER A 48 9.85 0.83 1.53
N SER A 49 9.37 0.93 2.77
CA SER A 49 8.15 0.24 3.21
C SER A 49 6.93 0.69 2.41
N HIS A 50 6.96 1.93 1.90
CA HIS A 50 5.96 2.47 0.98
C HIS A 50 5.84 1.59 -0.27
N ASN A 51 6.96 1.19 -0.88
CA ASN A 51 6.95 0.35 -2.09
C ASN A 51 6.42 -1.05 -1.81
N TRP A 52 6.66 -1.60 -0.62
CA TRP A 52 6.03 -2.87 -0.21
C TRP A 52 4.51 -2.74 -0.14
N ALA A 53 3.99 -1.66 0.44
CA ALA A 53 2.55 -1.42 0.45
C ALA A 53 1.97 -1.31 -0.97
N ARG A 54 2.65 -0.57 -1.85
CA ARG A 54 2.27 -0.43 -3.27
C ARG A 54 2.20 -1.77 -4.00
N LEU A 55 3.12 -2.69 -3.71
CA LEU A 55 3.09 -4.05 -4.26
C LEU A 55 1.89 -4.83 -3.71
N LEU A 56 1.69 -4.83 -2.39
CA LEU A 56 0.58 -5.57 -1.76
C LEU A 56 -0.79 -5.06 -2.21
N ILE A 57 -0.94 -3.74 -2.42
CA ILE A 57 -2.18 -3.13 -2.94
C ILE A 57 -2.51 -3.64 -4.35
N ARG A 58 -1.51 -3.88 -5.20
CA ARG A 58 -1.70 -4.46 -6.55
C ARG A 58 -2.14 -5.92 -6.52
N LEU A 59 -1.95 -6.61 -5.39
CA LEU A 59 -2.35 -8.00 -5.18
C LEU A 59 -3.73 -8.13 -4.53
N LEU A 60 -4.41 -7.01 -4.24
CA LEU A 60 -5.78 -7.03 -3.74
C LEU A 60 -6.72 -7.69 -4.75
N PRO A 61 -7.72 -8.48 -4.30
CA PRO A 61 -8.77 -8.98 -5.16
C PRO A 61 -9.46 -7.85 -5.92
N VAL A 62 -9.88 -8.12 -7.17
CA VAL A 62 -10.53 -7.10 -8.03
C VAL A 62 -11.73 -6.44 -7.34
N ALA A 63 -12.53 -7.21 -6.59
CA ALA A 63 -13.68 -6.71 -5.84
C ALA A 63 -13.29 -5.65 -4.79
N ASP A 64 -12.15 -5.84 -4.12
CA ASP A 64 -11.61 -4.90 -3.14
C ASP A 64 -10.94 -3.72 -3.83
N TYR A 65 -10.07 -4.02 -4.79
CA TYR A 65 -9.29 -3.03 -5.51
C TYR A 65 -10.18 -2.05 -6.28
N SER A 66 -11.32 -2.49 -6.82
CA SER A 66 -12.28 -1.64 -7.54
C SER A 66 -13.33 -0.97 -6.64
N SER A 67 -13.34 -1.28 -5.34
CA SER A 67 -14.33 -0.75 -4.41
C SER A 67 -14.28 0.78 -4.31
N LYS A 68 -15.44 1.39 -4.04
CA LYS A 68 -15.59 2.84 -3.80
C LYS A 68 -15.52 3.18 -2.30
N LYS A 69 -14.86 2.33 -1.51
CA LYS A 69 -14.70 2.53 -0.08
C LYS A 69 -13.67 3.63 0.20
N SER A 70 -13.83 4.33 1.32
CA SER A 70 -12.91 5.40 1.74
C SER A 70 -11.51 4.85 1.99
N GLU A 71 -11.40 3.67 2.61
CA GLU A 71 -10.12 2.97 2.83
C GLU A 71 -9.36 2.79 1.52
N MET A 72 -10.00 2.24 0.49
CA MET A 72 -9.36 2.03 -0.80
C MET A 72 -9.00 3.35 -1.49
N SER A 73 -9.83 4.39 -1.33
CA SER A 73 -9.55 5.71 -1.89
C SER A 73 -8.31 6.34 -1.26
N VAL A 74 -8.15 6.22 0.07
CA VAL A 74 -6.94 6.62 0.79
C VAL A 74 -5.72 5.84 0.30
N LEU A 75 -5.82 4.50 0.21
CA LEU A 75 -4.71 3.67 -0.25
C LEU A 75 -4.25 4.06 -1.66
N ARG A 76 -5.17 4.30 -2.59
CA ARG A 76 -4.84 4.75 -3.96
C ARG A 76 -4.19 6.13 -3.97
N LEU A 77 -4.73 7.06 -3.18
CA LEU A 77 -4.20 8.43 -3.13
C LEU A 77 -2.76 8.42 -2.62
N LEU A 78 -2.52 7.74 -1.50
CA LEU A 78 -1.21 7.65 -0.88
C LEU A 78 -0.23 6.82 -1.71
N SER A 79 -0.67 5.73 -2.35
CA SER A 79 0.19 4.87 -3.18
C SER A 79 0.77 5.56 -4.41
N GLU A 80 0.14 6.63 -4.89
CA GLU A 80 0.65 7.43 -6.01
C GLU A 80 1.36 8.71 -5.56
N ASN A 81 1.29 9.05 -4.26
CA ASN A 81 1.79 10.29 -3.70
C ASN A 81 2.68 10.02 -2.49
N GLU A 82 3.93 9.61 -2.75
CA GLU A 82 4.91 9.35 -1.69
C GLU A 82 5.21 10.60 -0.85
N GLY A 83 5.25 11.79 -1.48
CA GLY A 83 5.42 13.06 -0.77
C GLY A 83 4.30 13.35 0.23
N LEU A 84 3.06 12.97 -0.09
CA LEU A 84 1.92 13.09 0.82
C LEU A 84 1.98 12.04 1.94
N SER A 85 2.40 10.83 1.61
CA SER A 85 2.53 9.72 2.56
C SER A 85 3.62 9.97 3.61
N ASN A 86 4.70 10.64 3.21
CA ASN A 86 5.82 11.02 4.09
C ASN A 86 5.62 12.39 4.76
N HIS A 87 4.45 13.01 4.62
CA HIS A 87 4.21 14.33 5.15
C HIS A 87 4.34 14.33 6.70
N PRO A 88 5.05 15.28 7.34
CA PRO A 88 5.32 15.27 8.78
C PRO A 88 4.06 15.19 9.67
N HIS A 89 2.94 15.70 9.16
CA HIS A 89 1.65 15.75 9.85
C HIS A 89 0.62 14.74 9.33
N ILE A 90 1.06 13.72 8.58
CA ILE A 90 0.17 12.63 8.17
C ILE A 90 -0.41 11.96 9.43
N PRO A 91 -1.74 11.78 9.55
CA PRO A 91 -2.34 11.09 10.69
C PRO A 91 -1.75 9.69 10.87
N LYS A 92 -1.45 9.27 12.10
CA LYS A 92 -0.97 7.90 12.34
C LYS A 92 -2.13 7.01 12.76
N PHE A 93 -2.04 5.72 12.45
CA PHE A 93 -2.99 4.76 12.95
C PHE A 93 -2.69 4.46 14.42
N GLU A 94 -3.63 4.78 15.30
CA GLU A 94 -3.48 4.59 16.74
C GLU A 94 -4.64 3.78 17.30
N ILE A 95 -4.31 2.81 18.16
CA ILE A 95 -5.28 2.02 18.90
C ILE A 95 -5.14 2.40 20.38
N ASP A 96 -6.13 3.08 20.94
CA ASP A 96 -6.16 3.46 22.35
C ASP A 96 -6.29 2.22 23.25
N ASN A 97 -5.16 1.74 23.77
CA ASN A 97 -5.08 0.42 24.39
C ASN A 97 -4.49 0.44 25.81
N ALA A 98 -5.14 1.15 26.73
CA ALA A 98 -5.05 0.82 28.15
C ALA A 98 -6.19 -0.11 28.60
N VAL A 99 -7.43 0.16 28.18
CA VAL A 99 -8.63 -0.53 28.72
C VAL A 99 -9.11 -1.69 27.82
N ALA A 100 -8.87 -1.64 26.51
CA ALA A 100 -9.37 -2.63 25.55
C ALA A 100 -8.59 -3.97 25.54
N LYS A 101 -7.34 -4.00 26.04
CA LYS A 101 -6.58 -5.26 26.24
C LYS A 101 -7.24 -6.20 27.26
N PHE A 102 -8.03 -5.67 28.20
CA PHE A 102 -8.63 -6.47 29.28
C PHE A 102 -9.96 -7.14 28.90
N LYS A 103 -10.58 -6.75 27.78
CA LYS A 103 -11.96 -7.16 27.44
C LYS A 103 -12.11 -7.98 26.15
N GLY A 104 -11.01 -8.37 25.50
CA GLY A 104 -11.03 -9.31 24.37
C GLY A 104 -11.85 -8.86 23.14
N MET A 105 -12.24 -7.59 23.05
CA MET A 105 -13.10 -7.06 21.99
C MET A 105 -12.27 -6.19 21.06
N PHE A 106 -12.01 -6.67 19.84
CA PHE A 106 -11.34 -5.91 18.79
C PHE A 106 -12.22 -4.72 18.35
N GLN A 107 -11.94 -3.53 18.89
CA GLN A 107 -12.53 -2.24 18.46
C GLN A 107 -11.81 -1.62 17.25
N GLY A 108 -11.29 -2.46 16.33
CA GLY A 108 -10.52 -1.98 15.17
C GLY A 108 -11.31 -1.08 14.22
N LYS A 109 -12.65 -1.26 14.15
CA LYS A 109 -13.52 -0.43 13.30
C LYS A 109 -13.54 1.04 13.73
N ASP A 110 -13.55 1.31 15.03
CA ASP A 110 -13.59 2.69 15.54
C ASP A 110 -12.27 3.42 15.32
N ALA A 111 -11.14 2.70 15.43
CA ALA A 111 -9.82 3.25 15.12
C ALA A 111 -9.69 3.61 13.62
N VAL A 112 -10.18 2.76 12.73
CA VAL A 112 -10.16 3.02 11.28
C VAL A 112 -11.04 4.24 10.94
N SER A 113 -12.26 4.31 11.47
CA SER A 113 -13.15 5.46 11.24
C SER A 113 -12.51 6.78 11.69
N ARG A 114 -11.92 6.81 12.89
CA ARG A 114 -11.22 8.01 13.40
C ARG A 114 -10.03 8.40 12.52
N LEU A 115 -9.25 7.42 12.04
CA LEU A 115 -8.16 7.68 11.11
C LEU A 115 -8.69 8.31 9.81
N LEU A 116 -9.77 7.77 9.25
CA LEU A 116 -10.37 8.30 8.02
C LEU A 116 -10.90 9.73 8.19
N ASP A 117 -11.50 10.06 9.34
CA ASP A 117 -11.96 11.41 9.64
C ASP A 117 -10.79 12.41 9.75
N ASN A 118 -9.71 11.99 10.41
CA ASN A 118 -8.48 12.77 10.51
C ASN A 118 -7.81 12.97 9.15
N LEU A 119 -7.79 11.93 8.31
CA LEU A 119 -7.24 12.00 6.96
C LEU A 119 -8.06 12.90 6.06
N HIS A 120 -9.39 12.82 6.13
CA HIS A 120 -10.26 13.71 5.38
C HIS A 120 -10.04 15.18 5.76
N SER A 121 -9.86 15.47 7.05
CA SER A 121 -9.51 16.80 7.54
C SER A 121 -8.11 17.23 7.10
N PHE A 122 -7.16 16.31 7.08
CA PHE A 122 -5.80 16.52 6.61
C PHE A 122 -5.79 16.89 5.11
N PHE A 123 -6.38 16.07 4.24
CA PHE A 123 -6.40 16.29 2.79
C PHE A 123 -7.16 17.53 2.33
N LYS A 124 -7.99 18.14 3.19
CA LYS A 124 -8.68 19.40 2.89
C LYS A 124 -7.78 20.64 2.99
N LYS A 125 -6.61 20.53 3.61
CA LYS A 125 -5.69 21.67 3.76
C LYS A 125 -5.16 22.11 2.38
N ASP A 126 -5.15 23.42 2.15
CA ASP A 126 -4.84 23.99 0.83
C ASP A 126 -3.38 23.78 0.40
N ASP A 127 -2.46 23.73 1.36
CA ASP A 127 -1.03 23.48 1.16
C ASP A 127 -0.76 22.10 0.54
N LEU A 128 -1.58 21.09 0.86
CA LEU A 128 -1.43 19.73 0.34
C LEU A 128 -1.89 19.58 -1.11
N LYS A 129 -2.72 20.49 -1.64
CA LYS A 129 -3.24 20.38 -3.01
C LYS A 129 -2.13 20.35 -4.06
N SER A 130 -1.01 21.01 -3.77
CA SER A 130 0.18 21.03 -4.64
C SER A 130 0.95 19.70 -4.66
N LEU A 131 0.78 18.87 -3.62
CA LEU A 131 1.46 17.58 -3.47
C LEU A 131 0.68 16.42 -4.09
N VAL A 132 -0.60 16.63 -4.40
CA VAL A 132 -1.46 15.58 -4.95
C VAL A 132 -1.33 15.53 -6.47
N VAL A 133 -0.68 14.48 -6.94
CA VAL A 133 -0.77 14.00 -8.31
C VAL A 133 -2.04 13.16 -8.43
N TRP A 134 -3.02 13.69 -9.14
CA TRP A 134 -4.16 12.91 -9.57
C TRP A 134 -3.76 12.06 -10.77
N PRO A 135 -4.18 10.78 -10.84
CA PRO A 135 -4.00 10.01 -12.05
C PRO A 135 -4.67 10.79 -13.19
N GLY A 136 -3.86 11.23 -14.14
CA GLY A 136 -4.35 11.93 -15.33
C GLY A 136 -5.40 11.06 -16.03
N LYS A 137 -6.32 11.70 -16.77
CA LYS A 137 -7.16 10.95 -17.72
C LYS A 137 -6.23 10.06 -18.52
N GLU A 138 -6.53 8.77 -18.52
CA GLU A 138 -5.83 7.71 -19.26
C GLU A 138 -5.19 8.32 -20.51
N THR A 139 -3.87 8.52 -20.48
CA THR A 139 -3.16 8.77 -21.73
C THR A 139 -3.38 7.51 -22.52
N GLU A 140 -4.21 7.59 -23.56
CA GLU A 140 -4.42 6.54 -24.54
C GLU A 140 -3.05 5.99 -24.91
N TYR A 141 -2.73 4.80 -24.39
CA TYR A 141 -1.47 4.15 -24.71
C TYR A 141 -1.56 3.77 -26.18
N LYS A 142 -1.04 4.62 -27.08
CA LYS A 142 -0.80 4.23 -28.46
C LYS A 142 0.24 3.13 -28.42
N VAL A 143 -0.22 1.88 -28.57
CA VAL A 143 0.63 0.71 -28.83
C VAL A 143 1.39 1.00 -30.11
N THR A 144 2.57 1.60 -29.97
CA THR A 144 3.39 2.06 -31.10
C THR A 144 4.35 0.97 -31.54
N ASN A 145 4.63 -0.01 -30.69
CA ASN A 145 5.59 -1.07 -30.97
C ASN A 145 5.00 -2.45 -30.66
N THR A 146 4.54 -3.14 -31.71
CA THR A 146 4.50 -4.60 -31.69
C THR A 146 5.92 -5.07 -31.45
N ILE A 147 6.17 -5.72 -30.31
CA ILE A 147 7.48 -6.34 -30.03
C ILE A 147 7.64 -7.49 -31.03
N SER A 148 8.34 -7.25 -32.13
CA SER A 148 8.84 -8.32 -32.99
C SER A 148 9.98 -9.02 -32.26
N LEU A 149 9.65 -10.15 -31.65
CA LEU A 149 10.66 -11.07 -31.13
C LEU A 149 11.49 -11.56 -32.32
N LYS A 150 12.79 -11.29 -32.31
CA LYS A 150 13.70 -11.92 -33.28
C LYS A 150 13.62 -13.44 -33.05
N PRO A 151 13.47 -14.26 -34.11
CA PRO A 151 13.52 -15.71 -33.95
C PRO A 151 14.85 -16.09 -33.29
N ALA A 152 14.78 -17.03 -32.34
CA ALA A 152 15.94 -17.50 -31.61
C ALA A 152 17.05 -17.93 -32.59
N GLN A 153 18.25 -17.38 -32.44
CA GLN A 153 19.41 -17.85 -33.19
C GLN A 153 19.69 -19.28 -32.72
N VAL A 154 19.46 -20.24 -33.61
CA VAL A 154 19.90 -21.62 -33.42
C VAL A 154 21.42 -21.59 -33.40
N LEU A 155 22.01 -21.76 -32.22
CA LEU A 155 23.44 -21.95 -32.06
C LEU A 155 23.82 -23.22 -32.83
N SER A 156 24.63 -23.06 -33.87
CA SER A 156 25.24 -24.20 -34.56
C SER A 156 26.14 -24.96 -33.58
N PRO A 157 26.10 -26.30 -33.57
CA PRO A 157 26.94 -27.08 -32.67
C PRO A 157 28.43 -26.83 -32.95
N PRO A 158 29.28 -26.86 -31.91
CA PRO A 158 30.72 -26.67 -32.06
C PRO A 158 31.36 -27.76 -32.93
N PRO A 159 32.51 -27.46 -33.57
CA PRO A 159 33.19 -28.34 -34.52
C PRO A 159 33.71 -29.64 -33.89
#